data_AF-A0A945W4H8-F1
#
_entry.id   AF-A0A945W4H8-F1
#
_cell.length_a   1.000
_cell.length_b   1.000
_cell.length_c   1.000
_cell.angle_alpha   90.00
_cell.angle_beta   90.00
_cell.angle_gamma   90.00
#
_symmetry.space_group_name_H-M   'P 1'
#
loop_
_entity.id
_entity.type
_entity.pdbx_description
1 polymer ?
#
loop_
_entity_poly.entity_id
_entity_poly.type
_entity_poly.pdbx_seq_one_letter_code
_entity_poly.pdbx_strand_id
1 'polypeptide(L)'
;MASILKDCDCSPITIGGIENHVHVLCKLSKTRSMSSVIEDIKKKSSKWIKTKGVEYKDFYWQNRYGAFFIGKSRVNTLKEYILNQEEHHRKKTFKEEFFELLNRYGVKYDERYLWD
;
A
#
# COMPACT_ATOMS: atom_id res chain seq x y z
N MET A 1 -9.33 -3.05 5.16
CA MET A 1 -7.91 -2.98 5.57
C MET A 1 -7.67 -2.41 6.96
N ALA A 2 -8.33 -1.32 7.37
CA ALA A 2 -8.13 -0.74 8.71
C ALA A 2 -8.30 -1.76 9.86
N SER A 3 -9.30 -2.65 9.79
CA SER A 3 -9.48 -3.73 10.78
C SER A 3 -8.27 -4.68 10.82
N ILE A 4 -7.78 -5.11 9.66
CA ILE A 4 -6.62 -6.01 9.57
C ILE A 4 -5.38 -5.37 10.22
N LEU A 5 -5.17 -4.07 10.00
CA LEU A 5 -4.08 -3.33 10.65
C LEU A 5 -4.24 -3.32 12.18
N LYS A 6 -5.45 -3.08 12.69
CA LYS A 6 -5.74 -3.13 14.12
C LYS A 6 -5.49 -4.53 14.71
N ASP A 7 -5.88 -5.59 14.00
CA ASP A 7 -5.59 -6.98 14.39
C ASP A 7 -4.08 -7.29 14.45
N CYS A 8 -3.27 -6.52 13.70
CA CYS A 8 -1.82 -6.62 13.70
C CYS A 8 -1.16 -5.65 14.71
N ASP A 9 -1.93 -5.09 15.65
CA ASP A 9 -1.50 -4.05 16.60
C ASP A 9 -0.91 -2.79 15.95
N CYS A 10 -1.25 -2.54 14.68
CA CYS A 10 -0.87 -1.34 13.96
C CYS A 10 -1.95 -0.27 14.12
N SER A 11 -1.54 1.01 14.16
CA SER A 11 -2.49 2.13 14.19
C SER A 11 -2.70 2.67 12.78
N PRO A 12 -3.82 2.38 12.08
CA PRO A 12 -4.11 2.99 10.79
C PRO A 12 -4.26 4.50 10.93
N ILE A 13 -3.68 5.26 10.01
CA ILE A 13 -3.77 6.72 9.96
C ILE A 13 -4.64 7.14 8.76
N THR A 14 -4.26 6.73 7.56
CA THR A 14 -5.00 7.01 6.32
C THR A 14 -4.78 5.86 5.35
N ILE A 15 -5.85 5.44 4.68
CA ILE A 15 -5.84 4.40 3.66
C ILE A 15 -6.61 4.96 2.48
N GLY A 16 -6.05 4.84 1.29
CA GLY A 16 -6.64 5.31 0.04
C GLY A 16 -5.93 4.64 -1.13
N GLY A 17 -6.35 4.93 -2.35
CA GLY A 17 -5.81 4.31 -3.55
C GLY A 17 -6.78 4.43 -4.69
N ILE A 18 -6.46 3.74 -5.77
CA ILE A 18 -7.25 3.69 -7.00
C ILE A 18 -7.52 2.24 -7.38
N GLU A 19 -8.13 1.99 -8.54
CA GLU A 19 -8.57 0.67 -8.98
C GLU A 19 -7.46 -0.41 -8.99
N ASN A 20 -6.20 -0.02 -9.21
CA ASN A 20 -5.09 -0.95 -9.40
C ASN A 20 -4.08 -1.02 -8.25
N HIS A 21 -4.12 -0.13 -7.25
CA HIS A 21 -3.24 -0.19 -6.08
C HIS A 21 -3.77 0.61 -4.88
N VAL A 22 -3.18 0.36 -3.71
CA VAL A 22 -3.58 0.97 -2.43
C VAL A 22 -2.37 1.51 -1.68
N HIS A 23 -2.52 2.71 -1.12
CA HIS A 23 -1.61 3.32 -0.16
C HIS A 23 -2.13 3.19 1.26
N VAL A 24 -1.23 2.84 2.18
CA VAL A 24 -1.52 2.70 3.60
C VAL A 24 -0.51 3.51 4.39
N LEU A 25 -0.97 4.54 5.09
CA LEU A 25 -0.23 5.21 6.14
C LEU A 25 -0.69 4.67 7.50
N CYS A 26 0.24 4.11 8.26
CA CYS A 26 -0.03 3.59 9.59
C CYS A 26 1.18 3.73 10.51
N LYS A 27 0.95 3.59 11.82
CA LYS A 27 2.02 3.27 12.78
C LYS A 27 2.18 1.75 12.82
N LEU A 28 3.37 1.27 12.49
CA LEU A 28 3.71 -0.14 12.58
C LEU A 28 3.75 -0.59 14.05
N SER A 29 3.28 -1.80 14.33
CA SER A 29 3.43 -2.45 15.64
C SER A 29 4.90 -2.60 16.04
N LYS A 30 5.18 -2.56 17.35
CA LYS A 30 6.53 -2.80 17.90
C LYS A 30 6.94 -4.28 17.87
N THR A 31 5.99 -5.19 17.67
CA THR A 31 6.20 -6.64 17.79
C THR A 31 6.04 -7.38 16.46
N ARG A 32 5.67 -6.68 15.39
CA ARG A 32 5.42 -7.26 14.07
C ARG A 32 6.38 -6.68 13.04
N SER A 33 6.91 -7.55 12.17
CA SER A 33 7.66 -7.10 11.00
C SER A 33 6.73 -6.48 9.94
N MET A 34 7.27 -5.57 9.12
CA MET A 34 6.52 -5.00 7.99
C MET A 34 6.04 -6.09 7.02
N SER A 35 6.88 -7.10 6.73
CA SER A 35 6.53 -8.20 5.84
C SER A 35 5.33 -9.00 6.36
N SER A 36 5.32 -9.32 7.66
CA SER A 36 4.21 -10.03 8.31
C SER A 36 2.91 -9.24 8.29
N VAL A 37 2.96 -7.91 8.45
CA VAL A 37 1.77 -7.05 8.35
C VAL A 37 1.24 -7.01 6.92
N ILE A 38 2.11 -6.86 5.92
CA ILE A 38 1.72 -6.86 4.51
C ILE A 38 1.14 -8.21 4.09
N GLU A 39 1.73 -9.32 4.55
CA GLU A 39 1.22 -10.66 4.32
C GLU A 39 -0.22 -10.80 4.82
N ASP A 40 -0.51 -10.37 6.06
CA ASP A 40 -1.87 -10.40 6.62
C ASP A 40 -2.84 -9.48 5.87
N ILE A 41 -2.40 -8.28 5.48
CA ILE A 41 -3.20 -7.37 4.67
C ILE A 41 -3.59 -8.07 3.36
N LYS A 42 -2.63 -8.60 2.62
CA LYS A 42 -2.86 -9.26 1.33
C LYS A 42 -3.75 -10.49 1.50
N LYS A 43 -3.40 -11.42 2.38
CA LYS A 43 -4.14 -12.67 2.59
C LYS A 43 -5.59 -12.43 3.02
N LYS A 44 -5.80 -11.64 4.08
CA LYS A 44 -7.15 -11.42 4.63
C LYS A 44 -8.02 -10.60 3.68
N SER A 45 -7.46 -9.60 3.00
CA SER A 45 -8.23 -8.81 2.02
C SER A 45 -8.55 -9.60 0.75
N SER A 46 -7.63 -10.41 0.22
CA SER A 46 -7.90 -11.31 -0.90
C SER A 46 -8.98 -12.33 -0.56
N LYS A 47 -8.95 -12.90 0.65
CA LYS A 47 -10.02 -13.80 1.10
C LYS A 47 -11.37 -13.08 1.14
N TRP A 48 -11.40 -11.87 1.71
CA TRP A 48 -12.64 -11.08 1.85
C TRP A 48 -13.23 -10.63 0.51
N ILE A 49 -12.42 -10.11 -0.43
CA ILE A 49 -12.97 -9.62 -1.71
C ILE A 49 -13.53 -10.77 -2.56
N LYS A 50 -12.92 -11.97 -2.48
CA LYS A 50 -13.43 -13.17 -3.13
C LYS A 50 -14.79 -13.63 -2.60
N THR A 51 -15.21 -13.19 -1.41
CA THR A 51 -16.57 -13.46 -0.91
C THR A 51 -17.61 -12.47 -1.43
N LYS A 52 -17.23 -11.46 -2.21
CA LYS A 52 -18.15 -10.42 -2.70
C LYS A 52 -18.86 -10.79 -3.99
N GLY A 53 -18.33 -11.73 -4.75
CA GLY A 53 -18.91 -12.15 -6.01
C GLY A 53 -17.96 -13.03 -6.82
N VAL A 54 -18.52 -13.72 -7.81
CA VAL A 54 -17.76 -14.61 -8.71
C VAL A 54 -16.79 -13.82 -9.60
N GLU A 55 -17.09 -12.56 -9.88
CA GLU A 55 -16.25 -11.63 -10.63
C GLU A 55 -14.90 -11.37 -9.93
N TYR A 56 -14.81 -11.58 -8.61
CA TYR A 56 -13.58 -11.39 -7.84
C TYR A 56 -12.81 -12.69 -7.59
N LYS A 57 -13.26 -13.84 -8.10
CA LYS A 57 -12.63 -15.16 -7.81
C LYS A 57 -11.13 -15.18 -8.15
N ASP A 58 -10.75 -14.47 -9.21
CA ASP A 58 -9.40 -14.38 -9.74
C ASP A 58 -8.63 -13.18 -9.19
N PHE A 59 -9.18 -12.43 -8.23
CA PHE A 59 -8.46 -11.33 -7.60
C PHE A 59 -7.19 -11.83 -6.91
N TYR A 60 -6.08 -11.17 -7.15
CA TYR A 60 -4.83 -11.36 -6.42
C TYR A 60 -4.09 -10.03 -6.28
N TRP A 61 -3.33 -9.92 -5.20
CA TRP A 61 -2.34 -8.85 -5.07
C TRP A 61 -1.07 -9.24 -5.80
N GLN A 62 -0.39 -8.26 -6.39
CA GLN A 62 1.00 -8.43 -6.83
C GLN A 62 1.85 -9.06 -5.72
N ASN A 63 2.89 -9.82 -6.09
CA ASN A 63 3.76 -10.50 -5.13
C ASN A 63 4.49 -9.49 -4.22
N ARG A 64 4.94 -8.38 -4.80
CA ARG A 64 5.81 -7.39 -4.15
C ARG A 64 5.04 -6.29 -3.42
N TYR A 65 5.75 -5.48 -2.62
CA TYR A 65 5.20 -4.31 -1.95
C TYR A 65 6.30 -3.25 -1.78
N GLY A 66 5.90 -1.97 -1.77
CA GLY A 66 6.76 -0.86 -1.36
C GLY A 66 6.48 -0.46 0.09
N ALA A 67 7.51 -0.25 0.89
CA ALA A 67 7.38 0.24 2.26
C ALA A 67 8.47 1.27 2.57
N PHE A 68 8.04 2.41 3.11
CA PHE A 68 8.92 3.55 3.40
C PHE A 68 8.62 4.08 4.80
N PHE A 69 9.67 4.29 5.60
CA PHE A 69 9.54 4.93 6.91
C PHE A 69 9.62 6.45 6.77
N ILE A 70 8.71 7.16 7.43
CA ILE A 70 8.59 8.61 7.31
C ILE A 70 8.60 9.27 8.67
N GLY A 71 9.20 10.46 8.75
CA GLY A 71 9.22 11.27 9.97
C GLY A 71 7.86 11.91 10.26
N LYS A 72 7.60 12.19 11.55
CA LYS A 72 6.34 12.78 12.04
C LYS A 72 5.92 14.05 11.30
N SER A 73 6.88 14.89 10.88
CA SER A 73 6.62 16.14 10.16
C SER A 73 5.92 15.95 8.82
N ARG A 74 6.05 14.78 8.18
CA ARG A 74 5.45 14.50 6.86
C ARG A 74 4.10 13.81 6.93
N VAL A 75 3.59 13.52 8.14
CA VAL A 75 2.35 12.74 8.31
C VAL A 75 1.18 13.44 7.64
N ASN A 76 0.94 14.73 7.90
CA ASN A 76 -0.22 15.43 7.33
C ASN A 76 -0.13 15.55 5.80
N THR A 77 1.04 15.89 5.27
CA THR A 77 1.28 15.93 3.82
C THR A 77 1.02 14.57 3.16
N LEU A 78 1.39 13.46 3.80
CA LEU A 78 1.13 12.12 3.28
C LEU A 78 -0.34 11.72 3.39
N LYS A 79 -1.07 12.17 4.42
CA LYS A 79 -2.51 11.97 4.49
C LYS A 79 -3.20 12.62 3.29
N GLU A 80 -2.88 13.89 3.04
CA GLU A 80 -3.43 14.64 1.90
C GLU A 80 -3.04 13.97 0.57
N TYR A 81 -1.79 13.55 0.43
CA TYR A 81 -1.34 12.80 -0.74
C TYR A 81 -2.19 11.55 -1.01
N ILE A 82 -2.42 10.72 0.02
CA ILE A 82 -3.19 9.47 -0.11
C ILE A 82 -4.67 9.75 -0.42
N LEU A 83 -5.26 10.80 0.16
CA LEU A 83 -6.65 11.16 -0.07
C LEU A 83 -6.89 11.72 -1.49
N ASN A 84 -5.87 12.30 -2.12
CA ASN A 84 -5.96 12.88 -3.46
C ASN A 84 -5.42 11.96 -4.57
N GLN A 85 -5.25 10.67 -4.29
CA GLN A 85 -4.71 9.67 -5.22
C GLN A 85 -5.51 9.56 -6.52
N GLU A 86 -6.84 9.67 -6.47
CA GLU A 86 -7.68 9.63 -7.68
C GLU A 86 -7.34 10.78 -8.65
N GLU A 87 -7.23 12.02 -8.15
CA GLU A 87 -6.85 13.18 -8.97
C GLU A 87 -5.39 13.08 -9.42
N HIS A 88 -4.49 12.59 -8.57
CA HIS A 88 -3.10 12.35 -8.93
C HIS A 88 -2.97 11.42 -10.14
N HIS A 89 -3.76 10.34 -10.15
CA HIS A 89 -3.72 9.34 -11.21
C HIS A 89 -4.47 9.72 -12.49
N ARG A 90 -5.15 10.87 -12.53
CA ARG A 90 -5.61 11.46 -13.80
C ARG A 90 -4.46 11.94 -14.69
N LYS A 91 -3.30 12.19 -14.09
CA LYS A 91 -2.12 12.76 -14.79
C LYS A 91 -0.89 11.86 -14.72
N LYS A 92 -0.92 10.82 -13.89
CA LYS A 92 0.24 9.99 -13.59
C LYS A 92 -0.13 8.53 -13.50
N THR A 93 0.69 7.67 -14.06
CA THR A 93 0.55 6.22 -13.93
C THR A 93 1.12 5.72 -12.59
N PHE A 94 0.65 4.56 -12.14
CA PHE A 94 1.26 3.86 -10.99
C PHE A 94 2.77 3.64 -11.18
N LYS A 95 3.23 3.31 -12.39
CA LYS A 95 4.65 3.07 -12.67
C LYS A 95 5.51 4.31 -12.45
N GLU A 96 5.06 5.46 -12.96
CA GLU A 96 5.77 6.74 -12.76
C GLU A 96 5.77 7.15 -11.28
N GLU A 97 4.66 7.00 -10.59
CA GLU A 97 4.57 7.26 -9.15
C GLU A 97 5.53 6.36 -8.35
N PHE A 98 5.55 5.06 -8.65
CA PHE A 98 6.40 4.11 -7.96
C PHE A 98 7.88 4.43 -8.15
N PHE A 99 8.31 4.76 -9.37
CA PHE A 99 9.69 5.20 -9.62
C PHE A 99 10.04 6.48 -8.89
N GLU A 100 9.14 7.46 -8.84
CA GLU A 100 9.39 8.68 -8.07
C GLU A 100 9.55 8.40 -6.58
N LEU A 101 8.78 7.47 -6.02
CA LEU A 101 8.93 7.05 -4.63
C LEU A 101 10.30 6.40 -4.43
N LEU A 102 10.68 5.44 -5.28
CA LEU A 102 12.00 4.78 -5.17
C LEU A 102 13.14 5.79 -5.25
N ASN A 103 13.10 6.70 -6.22
CA ASN A 103 14.11 7.75 -6.40
C ASN A 103 14.14 8.71 -5.22
N ARG A 104 12.98 9.17 -4.74
CA ARG A 104 12.85 10.08 -3.58
C ARG A 104 13.45 9.49 -2.32
N TYR A 105 13.32 8.18 -2.12
CA TYR A 105 13.86 7.48 -0.95
C TYR A 105 15.22 6.82 -1.20
N GLY A 106 15.85 7.05 -2.36
CA GLY A 106 17.18 6.53 -2.69
C GLY A 106 17.25 5.00 -2.78
N VAL A 107 16.14 4.33 -3.06
CA VAL A 107 16.10 2.88 -3.23
C VAL A 107 16.65 2.55 -4.61
N LYS A 108 17.75 1.79 -4.67
CA LYS A 108 18.27 1.25 -5.93
C LYS A 108 17.36 0.13 -6.41
N TYR A 109 17.00 0.16 -7.69
CA TYR A 109 16.17 -0.85 -8.32
C TYR A 109 16.69 -1.18 -9.72
N ASP A 110 16.35 -2.38 -10.16
CA ASP A 110 16.48 -2.80 -11.55
C ASP A 110 15.05 -3.04 -12.07
N GLU A 111 14.68 -2.27 -13.09
CA GLU A 111 13.32 -2.24 -13.63
C GLU A 111 12.82 -3.62 -14.09
N ARG A 112 13.73 -4.53 -14.44
CA ARG A 112 13.41 -5.89 -14.89
C ARG A 112 12.72 -6.72 -13.82
N TYR A 113 12.90 -6.40 -12.53
CA TYR A 113 12.40 -7.21 -11.42
C TYR A 113 11.27 -6.53 -10.63
N LEU A 114 10.73 -5.41 -11.11
CA LEU A 114 9.72 -4.63 -10.38
C LEU A 114 8.28 -5.04 -10.66
N TRP A 115 8.03 -5.77 -11.76
CA TRP A 115 6.68 -5.99 -12.29
C TRP A 115 6.19 -7.45 -12.18
N ASP A 116 6.98 -8.33 -11.56
CA ASP A 116 6.64 -9.74 -11.28
C ASP A 116 5.86 -9.94 -9.96
#